data_AF-A0A7Y2FZF4-F1
#
_entry.id   AF-A0A7Y2FZF4-F1
#
_cell.length_a   1.000
_cell.length_b   1.000
_cell.length_c   1.000
_cell.angle_alpha   90.00
_cell.angle_beta   90.00
_cell.angle_gamma   90.00
#
_symmetry.space_group_name_H-M   'P 1'
#
loop_
_entity.id
_entity.type
_entity.pdbx_description
1 polymer ?
#
loop_
_entity_poly.entity_id
_entity_poly.type
_entity_poly.pdbx_seq_one_letter_code
_entity_poly.pdbx_strand_id
1 'polypeptide(L)'
;KRAAALREVIEETGVQDLTIRSKIGKTYHTYRLMDKTRVLKRSYWYSMIAPDQELHPQAEEGIEKAVWVEWDSLGKDLQPVFPNITDILQKFFRRAG
;
A
#
# COMPACT_ATOMS: atom_id res chain seq x y z
N LYS A 1 5.84 12.81 4.43
CA LYS A 1 4.82 11.99 3.73
C LYS A 1 5.42 11.24 2.56
N ARG A 2 5.90 11.91 1.49
CA ARG A 2 6.54 11.24 0.35
C ARG A 2 7.78 10.41 0.75
N ALA A 3 8.72 11.01 1.47
CA ALA A 3 9.93 10.31 1.92
C ALA A 3 9.62 9.14 2.88
N ALA A 4 8.68 9.34 3.81
CA ALA A 4 8.22 8.29 4.72
C ALA A 4 7.59 7.11 3.96
N ALA A 5 6.72 7.38 2.97
CA ALA A 5 6.11 6.33 2.16
C ALA A 5 7.15 5.49 1.39
N LEU A 6 8.21 6.13 0.88
CA LEU A 6 9.29 5.40 0.22
C LEU A 6 10.04 4.50 1.20
N ARG A 7 10.43 5.06 2.35
CA ARG A 7 11.14 4.33 3.41
C ARG A 7 10.33 3.14 3.92
N GLU A 8 9.06 3.35 4.27
CA GLU A 8 8.16 2.29 4.77
C GLU A 8 8.05 1.14 3.76
N VAL A 9 7.81 1.42 2.47
CA VAL A 9 7.70 0.35 1.46
C VAL A 9 9.02 -0.41 1.31
N ILE A 10 10.17 0.28 1.36
CA ILE A 10 11.48 -0.39 1.30
C ILE A 10 11.71 -1.28 2.54
N GLU A 11 11.43 -0.76 3.74
CA GLU A 11 11.60 -1.51 5.00
C GLU A 11 10.68 -2.72 5.08
N GLU A 12 9.39 -2.54 4.77
CA GLU A 12 8.34 -3.55 4.95
C GLU A 12 8.38 -4.67 3.89
N THR A 13 8.94 -4.40 2.70
CA THR A 13 8.93 -5.34 1.56
C THR A 13 10.32 -5.74 1.05
N GLY A 14 11.37 -5.03 1.45
CA GLY A 14 12.74 -5.25 0.95
C GLY A 14 13.00 -4.78 -0.49
N VAL A 15 12.02 -4.14 -1.15
CA VAL A 15 12.16 -3.69 -2.55
C VAL A 15 13.26 -2.63 -2.71
N GLN A 16 14.09 -2.77 -3.74
CA GLN A 16 15.16 -1.82 -4.09
C GLN A 16 14.82 -0.99 -5.33
N ASP A 17 15.57 0.10 -5.53
CA ASP A 17 15.43 1.03 -6.66
C ASP A 17 14.01 1.60 -6.84
N LEU A 18 13.31 1.76 -5.72
CA LEU A 18 11.94 2.26 -5.68
C LEU A 18 11.89 3.77 -5.93
N THR A 19 11.04 4.19 -6.87
CA THR A 19 10.83 5.61 -7.20
C THR A 19 9.36 5.99 -7.21
N ILE A 20 9.02 7.09 -6.54
CA ILE A 20 7.66 7.63 -6.55
C ILE A 20 7.39 8.38 -7.85
N ARG A 21 6.42 7.89 -8.62
CA ARG A 21 5.91 8.49 -9.88
C ARG A 21 4.95 9.64 -9.62
N SER A 22 3.87 9.40 -8.87
CA SER A 22 2.81 10.40 -8.69
C SER A 22 2.06 10.19 -7.38
N LYS A 23 1.27 11.20 -6.98
CA LYS A 23 0.36 11.09 -5.84
C LYS A 23 -1.01 10.61 -6.34
N ILE A 24 -1.51 9.52 -5.78
CA ILE A 24 -2.85 8.97 -6.13
C ILE A 24 -3.92 9.69 -5.32
N GLY A 25 -3.75 9.77 -4.00
CA GLY A 25 -4.77 10.32 -3.13
C GLY A 25 -4.49 10.16 -1.65
N LYS A 26 -5.57 10.16 -0.87
CA LYS A 26 -5.56 9.90 0.57
C LYS A 26 -6.79 9.08 0.95
N THR A 27 -6.66 8.22 1.94
CA THR A 27 -7.78 7.53 2.59
C THR A 27 -7.78 7.85 4.07
N TYR A 28 -8.89 7.53 4.72
CA TYR A 28 -9.03 7.63 6.16
C TYR A 28 -9.53 6.29 6.68
N HIS A 29 -9.05 5.91 7.86
CA HIS A 29 -9.55 4.75 8.58
C HIS A 29 -9.57 5.07 10.06
N THR A 30 -10.52 4.46 10.76
CA THR A 30 -10.67 4.62 12.20
C THR A 30 -10.23 3.37 12.92
N TYR A 31 -9.51 3.54 14.01
CA TYR A 31 -9.22 2.45 14.95
C TYR A 31 -9.55 2.92 16.37
N ARG A 32 -9.62 1.96 17.29
CA ARG A 32 -9.95 2.22 18.69
C ARG A 32 -8.74 1.95 19.56
N LEU A 33 -8.43 2.87 20.47
CA LEU A 33 -7.44 2.66 21.50
C LEU A 33 -8.03 1.82 22.66
N MET A 34 -7.17 1.35 23.55
CA MET A 34 -7.57 0.54 24.71
C MET A 34 -8.58 1.28 25.62
N ASP A 35 -8.45 2.60 25.73
CA ASP A 35 -9.33 3.49 26.49
C ASP A 35 -10.69 3.78 25.81
N LYS A 36 -11.00 3.06 24.72
CA LYS A 36 -12.20 3.20 23.87
C LYS A 36 -12.23 4.45 22.99
N THR A 37 -11.21 5.30 23.00
CA THR A 37 -11.12 6.48 22.13
C THR A 37 -11.03 6.06 20.66
N ARG A 38 -11.83 6.69 19.81
CA ARG A 38 -11.75 6.49 18.34
C ARG A 38 -10.73 7.45 17.76
N VAL A 39 -9.75 6.92 17.05
CA VAL A 39 -8.72 7.68 16.35
C VAL A 39 -8.98 7.60 14.86
N LEU A 40 -8.92 8.75 14.18
CA LEU A 40 -8.96 8.85 12.73
C LEU A 40 -7.54 8.97 12.18
N LYS A 41 -7.07 7.93 11.49
CA LYS A 41 -5.79 7.94 10.78
C LYS A 41 -6.00 8.28 9.32
N ARG A 42 -5.09 9.09 8.78
CA ARG A 42 -5.06 9.52 7.39
C ARG A 42 -3.82 8.96 6.70
N SER A 43 -4.01 8.20 5.63
CA SER A 43 -2.94 7.64 4.80
C SER A 43 -2.82 8.40 3.48
N TYR A 44 -1.59 8.60 3.01
CA TYR A 44 -1.28 9.24 1.73
C TYR A 44 -0.74 8.21 0.76
N TRP A 45 -1.33 8.12 -0.42
CA TRP A 45 -1.03 7.08 -1.39
C TRP A 45 -0.30 7.64 -2.60
N TYR A 46 0.71 6.92 -3.05
CA TYR A 46 1.59 7.29 -4.15
C TYR A 46 1.74 6.08 -5.08
N SER A 47 1.79 6.34 -6.40
CA SER A 47 2.20 5.34 -7.35
C SER A 47 3.71 5.29 -7.39
N MET A 48 4.28 4.10 -7.36
CA MET A 48 5.72 3.87 -7.36
C MET A 48 6.11 2.92 -8.49
N ILE A 49 7.37 2.93 -8.88
CA ILE A 49 7.96 2.01 -9.85
C ILE A 49 9.23 1.42 -9.25
N ALA A 50 9.43 0.13 -9.47
CA ALA A 50 10.62 -0.63 -9.11
C ALA A 50 10.82 -1.74 -10.16
N PRO A 51 12.03 -2.29 -10.30
CA PRO A 51 12.25 -3.49 -11.08
C PRO A 51 11.60 -4.71 -10.41
N ASP A 52 11.23 -5.70 -11.22
CA ASP A 52 10.81 -7.01 -10.74
C ASP A 52 11.98 -7.70 -10.04
N GLN A 53 11.74 -8.14 -8.80
CA GLN A 53 12.76 -8.66 -7.90
C GLN A 53 12.11 -9.44 -6.76
N GLU A 54 12.88 -10.30 -6.09
CA GLU A 54 12.43 -10.95 -4.87
C GLU A 54 12.14 -9.92 -3.77
N LEU A 55 11.08 -10.18 -3.00
CA LEU A 55 10.67 -9.34 -1.87
C LEU A 55 10.98 -10.06 -0.57
N HIS A 56 11.39 -9.29 0.43
CA HIS A 56 11.73 -9.76 1.77
C HIS A 56 10.83 -9.04 2.79
N PRO A 57 9.70 -9.65 3.18
CA PRO A 57 8.75 -9.03 4.11
C PRO A 57 9.37 -8.83 5.50
N GLN A 58 9.02 -7.73 6.15
CA GLN A 58 9.50 -7.43 7.50
C GLN A 58 8.67 -8.14 8.58
N ALA A 59 9.15 -9.31 9.02
CA ALA A 59 8.47 -10.10 10.04
C ALA A 59 8.32 -9.38 11.39
N GLU A 60 9.25 -8.48 11.75
CA GLU A 60 9.19 -7.69 12.99
C GLU A 60 7.96 -6.76 13.07
N GLU A 61 7.44 -6.33 11.92
CA GLU A 61 6.20 -5.55 11.83
C GLU A 61 4.96 -6.43 11.59
N GLY A 62 5.11 -7.75 11.66
CA GLY A 62 4.02 -8.71 11.48
C GLY A 62 3.64 -8.96 10.02
N ILE A 63 4.54 -8.67 9.07
CA ILE A 63 4.32 -8.94 7.65
C ILE A 63 4.85 -10.34 7.32
N GLU A 64 3.93 -11.25 6.98
CA GLU A 64 4.27 -12.65 6.68
C GLU A 64 4.65 -12.86 5.21
N LYS A 65 4.10 -12.05 4.30
CA LYS A 65 4.27 -12.24 2.85
C LYS A 65 4.20 -10.91 2.10
N ALA A 66 5.18 -10.69 1.22
CA ALA A 66 5.17 -9.65 0.20
C ALA A 66 5.37 -10.31 -1.17
N VAL A 67 4.49 -10.02 -2.13
CA VAL A 67 4.55 -10.60 -3.49
C VAL A 67 4.13 -9.58 -4.53
N TRP A 68 4.73 -9.68 -5.72
CA TRP A 68 4.22 -9.04 -6.92
C TRP A 68 2.95 -9.76 -7.38
N VAL A 69 1.94 -8.99 -7.75
CA VAL A 69 0.66 -9.51 -8.23
C VAL A 69 0.29 -8.81 -9.53
N GLU A 70 -0.09 -9.61 -10.52
CA GLU A 70 -0.59 -9.10 -11.80
C GLU A 70 -1.97 -8.50 -11.63
N TRP A 71 -2.25 -7.41 -12.35
CA TRP A 71 -3.52 -6.69 -12.21
C TRP A 71 -4.75 -7.54 -12.51
N ASP A 72 -4.66 -8.43 -13.49
CA ASP A 72 -5.77 -9.33 -13.86
C ASP A 72 -6.10 -10.33 -12.74
N SER A 73 -5.15 -10.63 -11.85
CA SER A 73 -5.36 -11.50 -10.69
C SER A 73 -6.11 -10.82 -9.55
N LEU A 74 -6.04 -9.47 -9.46
CA LEU A 74 -6.71 -8.70 -8.41
C LEU A 74 -8.24 -8.76 -8.51
N GLY A 75 -8.79 -8.98 -9.70
CA GLY A 75 -10.24 -9.00 -9.94
C GLY A 75 -10.96 -10.29 -9.56
N LYS A 76 -10.24 -11.43 -9.45
CA LYS A 76 -10.85 -12.75 -9.23
C LYS A 76 -10.43 -13.42 -7.92
N ASP A 77 -9.16 -13.27 -7.50
CA ASP A 77 -8.57 -14.17 -6.50
C ASP A 77 -7.97 -13.47 -5.26
N LEU A 78 -7.81 -12.15 -5.28
CA LEU A 78 -7.15 -11.40 -4.18
C LEU A 78 -8.11 -10.88 -3.10
N GLN A 79 -9.31 -11.44 -3.00
CA GLN A 79 -10.18 -11.17 -1.85
C GLN A 79 -9.70 -12.00 -0.65
N PRO A 80 -9.55 -11.38 0.54
CA PRO A 80 -10.07 -10.06 0.92
C PRO A 80 -9.08 -8.88 0.71
N VAL A 81 -9.51 -7.84 -0.02
CA VAL A 81 -8.84 -6.52 -0.04
C VAL A 81 -9.65 -5.51 0.76
N PHE A 82 -8.98 -4.68 1.57
CA PHE A 82 -9.69 -3.61 2.30
C PHE A 82 -10.31 -2.58 1.33
N PRO A 83 -11.57 -2.13 1.55
CA PRO A 83 -12.26 -1.22 0.64
C PRO A 83 -11.54 0.11 0.36
N ASN A 84 -10.74 0.59 1.31
CA ASN A 84 -9.93 1.80 1.13
C ASN A 84 -8.79 1.59 0.14
N ILE A 85 -8.22 0.39 0.03
CA ILE A 85 -7.24 0.03 -0.98
C ILE A 85 -7.94 -0.04 -2.34
N THR A 86 -9.12 -0.67 -2.42
CA THR A 86 -9.94 -0.72 -3.65
C THR A 86 -10.23 0.68 -4.21
N ASP A 87 -10.61 1.64 -3.35
CA ASP A 87 -10.84 3.05 -3.76
C ASP A 87 -9.56 3.69 -4.36
N ILE A 88 -8.39 3.41 -3.77
CA ILE A 88 -7.11 3.91 -4.28
C ILE A 88 -6.76 3.28 -5.63
N LEU A 89 -6.97 1.96 -5.79
CA LEU A 89 -6.76 1.27 -7.06
C LEU A 89 -7.66 1.86 -8.16
N GLN A 90 -8.95 2.04 -7.89
CA GLN A 90 -9.88 2.67 -8.84
C GLN A 90 -9.47 4.11 -9.21
N LYS A 91 -8.94 4.89 -8.26
CA LYS A 91 -8.41 6.24 -8.52
C LYS A 91 -7.15 6.22 -9.38
N PHE A 92 -6.29 5.21 -9.21
CA PHE A 92 -5.09 5.03 -10.01
C PHE A 92 -5.47 4.71 -11.47
N PHE A 93 -6.34 3.72 -11.70
CA PHE A 93 -6.71 3.31 -13.05
C PHE A 93 -7.50 4.36 -13.85
N ARG A 94 -8.41 5.10 -13.20
CA ARG A 94 -9.13 6.21 -13.87
C ARG A 94 -8.23 7.34 -14.37
N ARG A 95 -6.99 7.42 -13.89
CA ARG A 95 -6.01 8.45 -14.28
C ARG A 95 -4.96 7.94 -15.26
N ALA A 96 -4.84 6.62 -15.41
CA ALA A 96 -3.85 5.97 -16.26
C ALA A 96 -4.38 5.67 -17.67
N GLY A 97 -5.70 5.72 -17.86
CA GLY A 97 -6.36 5.78 -19.18
C GLY A 97 -6.73 7.21 -19.54
#